data_AF-C5MDZ0-F1
#
_entry.id   AF-C5MDZ0-F1
#
_cell.length_a   1.000
_cell.length_b   1.000
_cell.length_c   1.000
_cell.angle_alpha   90.00
_cell.angle_beta   90.00
_cell.angle_gamma   90.00
#
_symmetry.space_group_name_H-M   'P 1'
#
loop_
_entity.id
_entity.type
_entity.pdbx_description
1 polymer ?
#
loop_
_entity_poly.entity_id
_entity_poly.type
_entity_poly.pdbx_seq_one_letter_code
_entity_poly.pdbx_strand_id
1 'polypeptide(L)'
;MDESISLIQDLSLKVQSARPGSLVEDFRVFKQFNDSISTTPYQFDFIIENERGIKIFGIPLFSHRSLLPIIDPSNYQNINGKRLTVPLSKLENYPLPDSNWEWEWSHWYVYMYKDVDPHGWMYSNLFFQCDNGWKGKYYFGNTIRKRVWIRLRKKR
;
A
#
# COMPACT_ATOMS: atom_id res chain seq x y z
N MET A 1 3.40 -10.47 -20.75
CA MET A 1 4.40 -10.38 -19.67
C MET A 1 5.21 -9.10 -19.81
N ASP A 2 5.69 -8.76 -21.00
CA ASP A 2 6.49 -7.55 -21.21
C ASP A 2 5.74 -6.24 -20.92
N GLU A 3 4.45 -6.14 -21.30
CA GLU A 3 3.63 -4.94 -21.04
C GLU A 3 3.33 -4.70 -19.55
N SER A 4 3.12 -5.76 -18.76
CA SER A 4 2.86 -5.59 -17.32
C SER A 4 4.13 -5.17 -16.58
N ILE A 5 5.29 -5.56 -17.07
CA ILE A 5 6.60 -5.12 -16.56
C ILE A 5 6.87 -3.65 -16.93
N SER A 6 6.58 -3.23 -18.17
CA SER A 6 6.76 -1.82 -18.56
C SER A 6 5.85 -0.90 -17.75
N LEU A 7 4.59 -1.29 -17.53
CA LEU A 7 3.64 -0.50 -16.73
C LEU A 7 4.10 -0.28 -15.27
N ILE A 8 4.67 -1.31 -14.62
CA ILE A 8 5.17 -1.15 -13.24
C ILE A 8 6.46 -0.31 -13.20
N GLN A 9 7.30 -0.38 -14.25
CA GLN A 9 8.46 0.49 -14.39
C GLN A 9 8.04 1.95 -14.58
N ASP A 10 7.06 2.22 -15.45
CA ASP A 10 6.52 3.57 -15.68
C ASP A 10 5.88 4.15 -14.41
N LEU A 11 5.11 3.33 -13.69
CA LEU A 11 4.57 3.71 -12.39
C LEU A 11 5.71 4.09 -11.42
N SER A 12 6.76 3.26 -11.34
CA SER A 12 7.90 3.50 -10.45
C SER A 12 8.63 4.80 -10.80
N LEU A 13 8.88 5.06 -12.10
CA LEU A 13 9.50 6.29 -12.59
C LEU A 13 8.64 7.52 -12.27
N LYS A 14 7.31 7.43 -12.45
CA LYS A 14 6.39 8.52 -12.10
C LYS A 14 6.38 8.83 -10.61
N VAL A 15 6.46 7.80 -9.76
CA VAL A 15 6.50 7.96 -8.30
C VAL A 15 7.84 8.52 -7.82
N GLN A 16 8.95 8.16 -8.46
CA GLN A 16 10.28 8.69 -8.15
C GLN A 16 10.48 10.14 -8.60
N SER A 17 9.92 10.50 -9.75
CA SER A 17 9.96 11.88 -10.28
C SER A 17 8.99 12.83 -9.55
N ALA A 18 7.97 12.29 -8.88
CA ALA A 18 7.11 13.07 -8.01
C ALA A 18 7.93 13.67 -6.85
N ARG A 19 7.71 14.95 -6.57
CA ARG A 19 8.40 15.66 -5.47
C ARG A 19 8.20 14.88 -4.16
N PRO A 20 9.20 14.87 -3.25
CA PRO A 20 9.02 14.33 -1.91
C PRO A 20 7.88 15.10 -1.24
N GLY A 21 6.74 14.43 -1.09
CA GLY A 21 5.50 14.95 -0.53
C GLY A 21 4.99 14.06 0.59
N SER A 22 3.79 14.35 1.08
CA SER A 22 3.13 13.49 2.05
C SER A 22 2.65 12.19 1.42
N LEU A 23 2.32 11.18 2.25
CA LEU A 23 1.76 9.93 1.75
C LEU A 23 0.48 10.11 0.94
N VAL A 24 -0.35 11.10 1.30
CA VAL A 24 -1.56 11.40 0.51
C VAL A 24 -1.21 11.82 -0.91
N GLU A 25 -0.17 12.64 -1.11
CA GLU A 25 0.27 13.01 -2.46
C GLU A 25 0.79 11.80 -3.24
N ASP A 26 1.49 10.88 -2.58
CA ASP A 26 1.94 9.63 -3.22
C ASP A 26 0.76 8.79 -3.70
N PHE A 27 -0.27 8.65 -2.87
CA PHE A 27 -1.49 7.93 -3.24
C PHE A 27 -2.27 8.65 -4.36
N ARG A 28 -2.21 9.98 -4.42
CA ARG A 28 -2.74 10.75 -5.55
C ARG A 28 -1.99 10.43 -6.84
N VAL A 29 -0.67 10.30 -6.79
CA VAL A 29 0.13 9.88 -7.97
C VAL A 29 -0.28 8.49 -8.44
N PHE A 30 -0.50 7.54 -7.52
CA PHE A 30 -0.95 6.18 -7.88
C PHE A 30 -2.29 6.22 -8.60
N LYS A 31 -3.24 7.01 -8.07
CA LYS A 31 -4.56 7.20 -8.68
C LYS A 31 -4.45 7.85 -10.06
N GLN A 32 -3.68 8.93 -10.18
CA GLN A 32 -3.46 9.61 -11.46
C GLN A 32 -2.78 8.71 -12.50
N PHE A 33 -1.86 7.84 -12.08
CA PHE A 33 -1.27 6.86 -12.98
C PHE A 33 -2.32 5.87 -13.47
N ASN A 34 -3.10 5.32 -12.54
CA ASN A 34 -4.24 4.45 -12.85
C ASN A 34 -5.25 5.09 -13.81
N ASP A 35 -5.55 6.37 -13.64
CA ASP A 35 -6.43 7.11 -14.54
C ASP A 35 -5.78 7.29 -15.93
N SER A 36 -4.46 7.52 -15.99
CA SER A 36 -3.73 7.67 -17.26
C SER A 36 -3.63 6.38 -18.08
N ILE A 37 -3.68 5.20 -17.44
CA ILE A 37 -3.66 3.90 -18.11
C ILE A 37 -5.05 3.32 -18.34
N SER A 38 -6.12 4.05 -18.01
CA SER A 38 -7.51 3.57 -18.11
C SER A 38 -7.97 3.20 -19.52
N THR A 39 -7.27 3.70 -20.54
CA THR A 39 -7.44 3.34 -21.96
C THR A 39 -6.87 1.97 -22.30
N THR A 40 -5.89 1.49 -21.53
CA THR A 40 -5.34 0.15 -21.64
C THR A 40 -6.26 -0.87 -20.97
N PRO A 41 -6.15 -2.18 -21.27
CA PRO A 41 -6.92 -3.17 -20.54
C PRO A 41 -6.41 -3.35 -19.10
N TYR A 42 -5.29 -2.74 -18.69
CA TYR A 42 -4.67 -2.97 -17.40
C TYR A 42 -5.04 -1.92 -16.36
N GLN A 43 -5.17 -2.34 -15.10
CA GLN A 43 -5.37 -1.47 -13.96
C GLN A 43 -4.63 -2.00 -12.73
N PHE A 44 -4.00 -1.13 -11.94
CA PHE A 44 -3.44 -1.52 -10.66
C PHE A 44 -4.47 -1.38 -9.53
N ASP A 45 -4.51 -2.36 -8.65
CA ASP A 45 -5.15 -2.26 -7.34
C ASP A 45 -4.09 -2.09 -6.26
N PHE A 46 -4.38 -1.20 -5.31
CA PHE A 46 -3.50 -0.86 -4.20
C PHE A 46 -4.23 -1.04 -2.87
N ILE A 47 -3.60 -1.75 -1.93
CA ILE A 47 -4.12 -1.96 -0.59
C ILE A 47 -3.08 -1.48 0.42
N ILE A 48 -3.54 -0.71 1.40
CA ILE A 48 -2.73 -0.26 2.54
C ILE A 48 -2.98 -1.24 3.69
N GLU A 49 -1.90 -1.76 4.25
CA GLU A 49 -1.86 -2.54 5.48
C GLU A 49 -1.33 -1.67 6.62
N ASN A 50 -2.02 -1.66 7.75
CA ASN A 50 -1.73 -0.84 8.91
C ASN A 50 -1.52 -1.73 10.14
N GLU A 51 -0.47 -1.49 10.91
CA GLU A 51 -0.26 -2.15 12.20
C GLU A 51 0.26 -1.18 13.25
N ARG A 52 -0.05 -1.48 14.52
CA ARG A 52 0.49 -0.78 15.69
C ARG A 52 1.32 -1.74 16.53
N GLY A 53 2.33 -1.24 17.20
CA GLY A 53 3.24 -2.03 18.02
C GLY A 53 4.49 -1.27 18.40
N ILE A 54 5.55 -2.00 18.69
CA ILE A 54 6.85 -1.43 19.04
C ILE A 54 7.96 -2.43 18.69
N LYS A 55 9.18 -1.94 18.45
CA LYS A 55 10.35 -2.80 18.28
C LYS A 55 11.13 -2.84 19.59
N ILE A 56 11.26 -4.03 20.19
CA ILE A 56 11.97 -4.24 21.46
C ILE A 56 13.19 -5.11 21.18
N PHE A 57 14.39 -4.64 21.54
CA PHE A 57 15.67 -5.35 21.32
C PHE A 57 15.85 -5.90 19.90
N GLY A 58 15.38 -5.17 18.88
CA GLY A 58 15.48 -5.60 17.49
C GLY A 58 14.31 -6.42 16.97
N ILE A 59 13.43 -6.93 17.85
CA ILE A 59 12.26 -7.75 17.49
C ILE A 59 11.06 -6.83 17.22
N PRO A 60 10.48 -6.85 16.00
CA PRO A 60 9.31 -6.04 15.67
C PRO A 60 8.02 -6.69 16.21
N LEU A 61 7.50 -6.19 17.32
CA LEU A 61 6.25 -6.65 17.93
C LEU A 61 5.07 -5.80 17.44
N PHE A 62 4.79 -5.87 16.14
CA PHE A 62 3.66 -5.19 15.51
C PHE A 62 2.54 -6.18 15.22
N SER A 63 1.29 -5.71 15.38
CA SER A 63 0.12 -6.51 15.11
C SER A 63 -1.06 -5.62 14.73
N HIS A 64 -1.84 -6.07 13.74
CA HIS A 64 -3.14 -5.49 13.44
C HIS A 64 -4.12 -5.56 14.64
N ARG A 65 -3.93 -6.48 15.60
CA ARG A 65 -4.78 -6.59 16.80
C ARG A 65 -4.50 -5.48 17.81
N SER A 66 -3.35 -4.82 17.70
CA SER A 66 -2.96 -3.69 18.54
C SER A 66 -3.49 -2.34 18.01
N LEU A 67 -4.19 -2.35 16.88
CA LEU A 67 -4.87 -1.16 16.35
C LEU A 67 -6.00 -0.75 17.29
N LEU A 68 -6.06 0.55 17.62
CA LEU A 68 -7.11 1.13 18.45
C LEU A 68 -8.35 1.41 17.59
N PRO A 69 -9.51 0.75 17.82
CA PRO A 69 -10.65 0.79 16.89
C PRO A 69 -11.22 2.18 16.59
N ILE A 70 -11.07 3.14 17.51
CA ILE A 70 -11.64 4.50 17.41
C ILE A 70 -10.68 5.47 16.70
N ILE A 71 -9.37 5.31 16.91
CA ILE A 71 -8.35 6.29 16.52
C ILE A 71 -7.60 5.84 15.27
N ASP A 72 -7.41 4.52 15.13
CA ASP A 72 -6.60 3.96 14.07
C ASP A 72 -7.42 3.59 12.83
N PRO A 73 -6.80 3.64 11.65
CA PRO A 73 -7.35 3.00 10.47
C PRO A 73 -7.54 1.50 10.68
N SER A 74 -8.38 0.89 9.85
CA SER A 74 -8.48 -0.56 9.80
C SER A 74 -7.18 -1.19 9.30
N ASN A 75 -6.95 -2.46 9.64
CA ASN A 75 -5.81 -3.23 9.17
C ASN A 75 -5.61 -3.05 7.65
N TYR A 76 -6.62 -3.41 6.87
CA TYR A 76 -6.60 -3.19 5.42
C TYR A 76 -7.52 -2.03 5.02
N GLN A 77 -7.00 -1.17 4.16
CA GLN A 77 -7.71 -0.05 3.55
C GLN A 77 -7.36 0.05 2.06
N ASN A 78 -8.23 0.64 1.27
CA ASN A 78 -7.84 1.08 -0.06
C ASN A 78 -7.05 2.41 0.02
N ILE A 79 -6.47 2.84 -1.09
CA ILE A 79 -5.78 4.14 -1.20
C ILE A 79 -6.66 5.36 -0.94
N ASN A 80 -7.98 5.20 -0.92
CA ASN A 80 -8.94 6.25 -0.57
C ASN A 80 -9.31 6.24 0.93
N GLY A 81 -8.67 5.40 1.74
CA GLY A 81 -8.94 5.29 3.19
C GLY A 81 -10.20 4.47 3.55
N LYS A 82 -10.90 3.89 2.57
CA LYS A 82 -12.06 3.02 2.81
C LYS A 82 -11.59 1.71 3.44
N ARG A 83 -12.20 1.34 4.57
CA ARG A 83 -12.02 0.04 5.22
C ARG A 83 -12.33 -1.09 4.25
N LEU A 84 -11.44 -2.06 4.18
CA LEU A 84 -11.67 -3.30 3.46
C LEU A 84 -12.04 -4.39 4.47
N THR A 85 -13.22 -4.99 4.29
CA THR A 85 -13.70 -6.11 5.11
C THR A 85 -13.26 -7.44 4.48
N VAL A 86 -12.00 -7.53 4.05
CA VAL A 86 -11.43 -8.81 3.62
C VAL A 86 -11.18 -9.67 4.86
N PRO A 87 -11.51 -10.97 4.84
CA PRO A 87 -11.18 -11.86 5.94
C PRO A 87 -9.68 -11.77 6.24
N LEU A 88 -9.34 -11.58 7.51
CA LEU A 88 -7.98 -11.36 8.03
C LEU A 88 -6.93 -12.36 7.51
N SER A 89 -7.36 -13.54 7.05
CA SER A 89 -6.50 -14.64 6.65
C SER A 89 -6.00 -14.58 5.21
N LYS A 90 -6.66 -13.87 4.27
CA LYS A 90 -6.26 -13.95 2.84
C LYS A 90 -6.59 -12.70 2.03
N LEU A 91 -5.57 -11.88 1.75
CA LEU A 91 -5.60 -10.82 0.73
C LEU A 91 -5.95 -11.38 -0.67
N GLU A 92 -5.71 -12.68 -0.88
CA GLU A 92 -6.08 -13.44 -2.09
C GLU A 92 -7.58 -13.38 -2.41
N ASN A 93 -8.43 -13.26 -1.40
CA ASN A 93 -9.89 -13.19 -1.55
C ASN A 93 -10.40 -11.80 -1.93
N TYR A 94 -9.51 -10.83 -2.20
CA TYR A 94 -9.92 -9.50 -2.60
C TYR A 94 -10.72 -9.56 -3.93
N PRO A 95 -11.96 -9.05 -3.95
CA PRO A 95 -12.84 -9.21 -5.10
C PRO A 95 -12.41 -8.33 -6.27
N LEU A 96 -12.67 -8.81 -7.48
CA LEU A 96 -12.61 -8.00 -8.68
C LEU A 96 -13.84 -7.07 -8.75
N PRO A 97 -13.77 -5.91 -9.43
CA PRO A 97 -14.90 -4.99 -9.52
C PRO A 97 -16.12 -5.57 -10.23
N ASP A 98 -15.89 -6.33 -11.30
CA ASP A 98 -16.92 -6.94 -12.14
C ASP A 98 -16.37 -8.19 -12.86
N SER A 99 -17.23 -8.90 -13.59
CA SER A 99 -16.89 -10.16 -14.29
C SER A 99 -16.03 -9.99 -15.55
N ASN A 100 -15.81 -8.75 -16.00
CA ASN A 100 -15.00 -8.45 -17.17
C ASN A 100 -13.52 -8.30 -16.81
N TRP A 101 -13.18 -8.25 -15.52
CA TRP A 101 -11.81 -8.23 -15.06
C TRP A 101 -11.30 -9.63 -14.72
N GLU A 102 -10.00 -9.79 -14.84
CA GLU A 102 -9.25 -10.91 -14.32
C GLU A 102 -7.91 -10.45 -13.76
N TRP A 103 -7.34 -11.22 -12.83
CA TRP A 103 -6.03 -10.92 -12.28
C TRP A 103 -4.93 -11.31 -13.29
N GLU A 104 -4.19 -10.32 -13.77
CA GLU A 104 -2.99 -10.57 -14.60
C GLU A 104 -1.86 -11.12 -13.71
N TRP A 105 -1.74 -10.61 -12.49
CA TRP A 105 -0.78 -11.11 -11.51
C TRP A 105 -1.39 -12.17 -10.59
N SER A 106 -0.69 -13.30 -10.45
CA SER A 106 -1.14 -14.43 -9.63
C SER A 106 -1.28 -14.08 -8.14
N HIS A 107 -0.43 -13.20 -7.62
CA HIS A 107 -0.40 -12.83 -6.20
C HIS A 107 -0.35 -11.31 -6.02
N TRP A 108 -0.60 -10.89 -4.80
CA TRP A 108 -0.28 -9.53 -4.35
C TRP A 108 1.22 -9.42 -4.09
N TYR A 109 1.81 -8.29 -4.49
CA TYR A 109 3.20 -7.96 -4.21
C TYR A 109 3.29 -6.78 -3.26
N VAL A 110 4.34 -6.77 -2.45
CA VAL A 110 4.68 -5.60 -1.62
C VAL A 110 5.24 -4.52 -2.55
N TYR A 111 4.62 -3.35 -2.53
CA TYR A 111 5.05 -2.24 -3.36
C TYR A 111 6.21 -1.49 -2.69
N MET A 112 7.42 -1.73 -3.18
CA MET A 112 8.65 -1.14 -2.65
C MET A 112 8.87 0.28 -3.19
N TYR A 113 7.97 1.21 -2.86
CA TYR A 113 8.04 2.58 -3.35
C TYR A 113 8.73 3.51 -2.35
N LYS A 114 9.62 4.39 -2.86
CA LYS A 114 10.34 5.42 -2.10
C LYS A 114 11.07 4.84 -0.87
N ASP A 115 10.86 5.44 0.32
CA ASP A 115 11.56 5.13 1.57
C ASP A 115 10.75 4.11 2.38
N VAL A 116 11.04 2.83 2.15
CA VAL A 116 10.49 1.69 2.88
C VAL A 116 11.60 0.76 3.34
N ASP A 117 11.34 -0.01 4.40
CA ASP A 117 12.26 -1.04 4.87
C ASP A 117 12.34 -2.25 3.89
N PRO A 118 13.25 -3.21 4.09
CA PRO A 118 13.38 -4.39 3.22
C PRO A 118 12.11 -5.27 3.10
N HIS A 119 11.14 -5.10 4.00
CA HIS A 119 9.86 -5.82 3.99
C HIS A 119 8.69 -4.93 3.52
N GLY A 120 9.00 -3.70 3.05
CA GLY A 120 8.05 -2.71 2.54
C GLY A 120 7.32 -1.91 3.60
N TRP A 121 7.78 -1.92 4.86
CA TRP A 121 7.18 -1.11 5.91
C TRP A 121 7.74 0.30 5.95
N MET A 122 6.86 1.24 6.21
CA MET A 122 7.18 2.59 6.65
C MET A 122 6.63 2.80 8.06
N TYR A 123 7.34 3.57 8.86
CA TYR A 123 7.08 3.75 10.27
C TYR A 123 6.79 5.21 10.60
N SER A 124 5.98 5.41 11.64
CA SER A 124 5.69 6.72 12.21
C SER A 124 5.47 6.59 13.72
N ASN A 125 5.31 7.72 14.40
CA ASN A 125 5.17 7.80 15.86
C ASN A 125 3.75 7.40 16.31
N LEU A 126 2.90 8.35 16.71
CA LEU A 126 1.63 8.06 17.39
C LEU A 126 0.41 7.97 16.45
N PHE A 127 0.28 8.88 15.48
CA PHE A 127 -0.97 9.07 14.74
C PHE A 127 -0.81 8.76 13.25
N PHE A 128 -1.73 7.95 12.71
CA PHE A 128 -1.76 7.59 11.30
C PHE A 128 -2.08 8.77 10.38
N GLN A 129 -2.68 9.83 10.93
CA GLN A 129 -3.05 11.09 10.27
C GLN A 129 -1.86 12.04 10.07
N CYS A 130 -0.75 11.82 10.77
CA CYS A 130 0.46 12.64 10.60
C CYS A 130 1.18 12.23 9.30
N ASP A 131 0.97 13.02 8.26
CA ASP A 131 1.28 12.65 6.89
C ASP A 131 2.76 12.88 6.50
N ASN A 132 3.45 13.78 7.20
CA ASN A 132 4.84 14.18 6.92
C ASN A 132 5.90 13.40 7.74
N GLY A 133 5.49 12.36 8.46
CA GLY A 133 6.35 11.65 9.44
C GLY A 133 6.82 10.26 9.04
N TRP A 134 6.40 9.75 7.88
CA TRP A 134 6.66 8.36 7.50
C TRP A 134 8.09 8.16 6.99
N LYS A 135 8.77 7.14 7.52
CA LYS A 135 10.16 6.78 7.18
C LYS A 135 10.31 5.28 7.04
N GLY A 136 11.13 4.81 6.11
CA GLY A 136 11.44 3.38 5.95
C GLY A 136 12.31 2.85 7.09
N LYS A 137 13.19 3.69 7.65
CA LYS A 137 13.99 3.32 8.82
C LYS A 137 13.18 3.41 10.11
N TYR A 138 13.26 2.35 10.93
CA TYR A 138 12.71 2.36 12.29
C TYR A 138 13.54 3.25 13.22
N TYR A 139 12.86 4.11 13.98
CA TYR A 139 13.41 4.90 15.08
C TYR A 139 12.71 4.52 16.40
N PHE A 140 13.43 4.61 17.50
CA PHE A 140 12.84 4.40 18.83
C PHE A 140 11.70 5.39 19.06
N GLY A 141 10.55 4.89 19.52
CA GLY A 141 9.32 5.68 19.64
C GLY A 141 8.37 5.56 18.44
N ASN A 142 8.79 4.94 17.32
CA ASN A 142 7.85 4.56 16.27
C ASN A 142 6.90 3.48 16.80
N THR A 143 5.60 3.79 16.81
CA THR A 143 4.58 2.86 17.31
C THR A 143 3.61 2.37 16.24
N ILE A 144 3.64 2.97 15.06
CA ILE A 144 2.76 2.60 13.94
C ILE A 144 3.57 2.32 12.69
N ARG A 145 3.06 1.41 11.86
CA ARG A 145 3.63 1.10 10.55
C ARG A 145 2.55 0.93 9.48
N LYS A 146 2.92 1.27 8.25
CA LYS A 146 2.12 1.10 7.03
C LYS A 146 2.91 0.30 6.01
N ARG A 147 2.23 -0.47 5.18
CA ARG A 147 2.78 -1.13 3.99
C ARG A 147 1.77 -1.05 2.87
N VAL A 148 2.25 -0.94 1.64
CA VAL A 148 1.38 -0.92 0.45
C VAL A 148 1.58 -2.21 -0.32
N TRP A 149 0.46 -2.83 -0.65
CA TRP A 149 0.35 -3.97 -1.54
C TRP A 149 -0.15 -3.49 -2.90
N ILE A 150 0.35 -4.12 -3.95
CA ILE A 150 -0.03 -3.85 -5.33
C ILE A 150 -0.38 -5.15 -6.05
N ARG A 151 -1.41 -5.11 -6.88
CA ARG A 151 -1.75 -6.20 -7.80
C ARG A 151 -2.28 -5.65 -9.11
N LEU A 152 -1.88 -6.26 -10.22
CA LEU A 152 -2.35 -5.88 -11.55
C LEU A 152 -3.53 -6.76 -11.97
N ARG A 153 -4.59 -6.11 -12.44
CA ARG A 153 -5.71 -6.74 -13.13
C ARG A 153 -5.78 -6.28 -14.59
N LYS A 154 -6.46 -7.08 -15.40
CA LYS A 154 -6.64 -6.87 -16.83
C LYS A 154 -8.12 -7.06 -17.20
N LYS A 155 -8.64 -6.26 -18.12
CA LYS A 155 -9.94 -6.48 -18.78
C LYS A 155 -9.81 -7.58 -19.83
N ARG A 156 -10.80 -8.46 -19.85
CA ARG A 156 -10.95 -9.48 -20.90
C ARG A 156 -11.22 -8.85 -22.27
#